data_AF-A0A016QT03-F1
#
_entry.id   AF-A0A016QT03-F1
#
_cell.length_a   1.000
_cell.length_b   1.000
_cell.length_c   1.000
_cell.angle_alpha   90.00
_cell.angle_beta   90.00
_cell.angle_gamma   90.00
#
_symmetry.space_group_name_H-M   'P 1'
#
loop_
_entity.id
_entity.type
_entity.pdbx_description
1 polymer ?
#
loop_
_entity_poly.entity_id
_entity_poly.type
_entity_poly.pdbx_seq_one_letter_code
_entity_poly.pdbx_strand_id
1 'polypeptide(L)'
;MDEMIVQPQLHLMVGVLVLLTSLAAVVTTGRGAFRLKRFGRTEHGVFIAAQIVLMLQVMIGIKLLDQGMGTLQKYVHYIGGAGALGLLVLYYWLPKTSEQSSARQALGVSVASLVFVALAFFVGGLYARQ
;
A
#
# COMPACT_ATOMS: atom_id res chain seq x y z
N MET A 1 17.56 16.98 -18.58
CA MET A 1 16.25 16.30 -18.59
C MET A 1 16.49 14.89 -18.08
N ASP A 2 15.59 14.31 -17.30
CA ASP A 2 15.73 12.93 -16.81
C ASP A 2 15.55 11.96 -17.98
N GLU A 3 16.60 11.22 -18.32
CA GLU A 3 16.65 10.27 -19.43
C GLU A 3 16.13 8.86 -19.06
N MET A 4 15.83 8.61 -17.77
CA MET A 4 15.34 7.32 -17.34
C MET A 4 13.91 7.10 -17.87
N ILE A 5 13.73 6.10 -18.73
CA ILE A 5 12.42 5.69 -19.23
C ILE A 5 11.92 4.51 -18.41
N VAL A 6 10.78 4.67 -17.73
CA VAL A 6 10.12 3.58 -17.01
C VAL A 6 9.09 2.92 -17.94
N GLN A 7 9.10 1.59 -17.96
CA GLN A 7 8.14 0.82 -18.75
C GLN A 7 6.82 0.64 -17.97
N PRO A 8 5.65 0.78 -18.60
CA PRO A 8 4.35 0.50 -17.96
C PRO A 8 4.25 -0.91 -17.37
N GLN A 9 4.95 -1.88 -17.94
CA GLN A 9 5.00 -3.26 -17.42
C GLN A 9 5.60 -3.31 -16.01
N LEU A 10 6.64 -2.52 -15.73
CA LEU A 10 7.26 -2.46 -14.41
C LEU A 10 6.26 -1.95 -13.37
N HIS A 11 5.44 -0.97 -13.75
CA HIS A 11 4.40 -0.43 -12.89
C HIS A 11 3.31 -1.44 -12.55
N LEU A 12 2.91 -2.27 -13.51
CA LEU A 12 1.97 -3.35 -13.27
C LEU A 12 2.57 -4.39 -12.32
N MET A 13 3.82 -4.80 -12.55
CA MET A 13 4.52 -5.78 -11.70
C MET A 13 4.66 -5.29 -10.25
N VAL A 14 5.08 -4.04 -10.05
CA VAL A 14 5.17 -3.46 -8.71
C VAL A 14 3.77 -3.31 -8.09
N GLY A 15 2.75 -2.99 -8.88
CA GLY A 15 1.35 -3.00 -8.41
C GLY A 15 0.90 -4.36 -7.87
N VAL A 16 1.30 -5.47 -8.50
CA VAL A 16 1.04 -6.82 -7.99
C VAL A 16 1.78 -7.07 -6.67
N LEU A 17 3.04 -6.61 -6.55
CA LEU A 17 3.79 -6.71 -5.30
C LEU A 17 3.14 -5.90 -4.17
N VAL A 18 2.57 -4.72 -4.46
CA VAL A 18 1.78 -3.95 -3.48
C VAL A 18 0.60 -4.78 -2.99
N LEU A 19 -0.19 -5.38 -3.90
CA LEU A 19 -1.31 -6.25 -3.51
C LEU A 19 -0.87 -7.40 -2.59
N LEU A 20 0.20 -8.10 -2.95
CA LEU A 20 0.71 -9.24 -2.19
C LEU A 20 1.21 -8.83 -0.80
N THR A 21 1.96 -7.73 -0.71
CA THR A 21 2.49 -7.23 0.57
C THR A 21 1.38 -6.67 1.46
N SER A 22 0.36 -5.99 0.90
CA SER A 22 -0.83 -5.55 1.64
C SER A 22 -1.66 -6.73 2.15
N LEU A 23 -1.82 -7.80 1.35
CA LEU A 23 -2.49 -9.02 1.79
C LEU A 23 -1.71 -9.71 2.92
N ALA A 24 -0.39 -9.80 2.78
CA ALA A 24 0.48 -10.33 3.84
C ALA A 24 0.35 -9.50 5.13
N ALA A 25 0.26 -8.17 5.03
CA ALA A 25 0.02 -7.29 6.18
C ALA A 25 -1.28 -7.66 6.89
N VAL A 26 -2.40 -7.78 6.16
CA VAL A 26 -3.70 -8.19 6.75
C VAL A 26 -3.65 -9.57 7.39
N VAL A 27 -2.99 -10.55 6.75
CA VAL A 27 -2.89 -11.92 7.29
C VAL A 27 -2.08 -11.92 8.59
N THR A 28 -0.93 -11.25 8.61
CA THR A 28 -0.06 -11.21 9.79
C THR A 28 -0.68 -10.41 10.93
N THR A 29 -1.29 -9.26 10.67
CA THR A 29 -2.00 -8.48 11.70
C THR A 29 -3.27 -9.17 12.18
N GLY A 30 -3.98 -9.90 11.31
CA GLY A 30 -5.11 -10.74 11.68
C GLY A 30 -4.69 -11.84 12.65
N ARG A 31 -3.58 -12.53 12.36
CA ARG A 31 -2.97 -13.49 13.29
C ARG A 31 -2.58 -12.82 14.62
N GLY A 32 -1.98 -11.63 14.56
CA GLY A 32 -1.63 -10.82 15.72
C GLY A 32 -2.84 -10.46 16.59
N ALA A 33 -3.94 -10.00 15.99
CA ALA A 33 -5.13 -9.54 16.67
C ALA A 33 -5.98 -10.69 17.26
N PHE A 34 -6.09 -11.80 16.54
CA PHE A 34 -6.99 -12.90 16.91
C PHE A 34 -6.31 -14.04 17.66
N ARG A 35 -5.07 -14.39 17.32
CA ARG A 35 -4.36 -15.52 17.94
C ARG A 35 -3.33 -15.08 18.98
N LEU A 36 -2.43 -14.17 18.60
CA LEU A 36 -1.29 -13.80 19.45
C LEU A 36 -1.61 -12.69 20.46
N LYS A 37 -2.71 -11.95 20.23
CA LYS A 37 -3.14 -10.78 21.02
C LYS A 37 -2.07 -9.68 21.16
N ARG A 38 -1.16 -9.58 20.19
CA ARG A 38 -0.05 -8.62 20.17
C ARG A 38 0.36 -8.26 18.74
N PHE A 39 1.04 -7.13 18.60
CA PHE A 39 1.70 -6.70 17.37
C PHE A 39 3.21 -6.78 17.56
N GLY A 40 3.87 -7.70 16.86
CA GLY A 40 5.27 -8.04 17.09
C GLY A 40 6.19 -7.68 15.92
N ARG A 41 7.43 -8.18 15.99
CA ARG A 41 8.49 -7.91 15.01
C ARG A 41 8.12 -8.35 13.59
N THR A 42 7.42 -9.48 13.44
CA THR A 42 6.99 -9.97 12.14
C THR A 42 6.00 -9.01 11.50
N GLU A 43 4.99 -8.58 12.25
CA GLU A 43 3.97 -7.66 11.73
C GLU A 43 4.57 -6.28 11.41
N HIS A 44 5.52 -5.79 12.22
CA HIS A 44 6.32 -4.59 11.90
C HIS A 44 7.12 -4.75 10.60
N GLY A 45 7.82 -5.87 10.43
CA GLY A 45 8.62 -6.13 9.23
C GLY A 45 7.77 -6.14 7.96
N VAL A 46 6.58 -6.75 8.04
CA VAL A 46 5.62 -6.76 6.92
C VAL A 46 5.06 -5.36 6.64
N PHE A 47 4.77 -4.56 7.67
CA PHE A 47 4.35 -3.16 7.49
C PHE A 47 5.43 -2.35 6.77
N ILE A 48 6.69 -2.46 7.20
CA ILE A 48 7.81 -1.75 6.58
C ILE A 48 7.97 -2.18 5.12
N ALA A 49 7.93 -3.49 4.84
CA ALA A 49 8.00 -4.00 3.48
C ALA A 49 6.87 -3.45 2.58
N ALA A 50 5.62 -3.50 3.07
CA ALA A 50 4.47 -2.96 2.34
C ALA A 50 4.61 -1.45 2.08
N GLN A 51 5.10 -0.68 3.06
CA GLN A 51 5.34 0.76 2.91
C GLN A 51 6.41 1.04 1.85
N ILE A 52 7.53 0.30 1.85
CA ILE A 52 8.60 0.46 0.86
C ILE A 52 8.07 0.17 -0.56
N VAL A 53 7.33 -0.93 -0.73
CA VAL A 53 6.77 -1.30 -2.05
C VAL A 53 5.71 -0.28 -2.51
N LEU A 54 4.90 0.25 -1.60
CA LEU A 54 3.98 1.36 -1.88
C LEU A 54 4.71 2.62 -2.33
N MET A 55 5.80 3.01 -1.65
CA MET A 55 6.62 4.15 -2.04
C MET A 55 7.21 3.96 -3.44
N LEU A 56 7.73 2.77 -3.75
CA LEU A 56 8.21 2.44 -5.11
C LEU A 56 7.09 2.58 -6.14
N GLN A 57 5.89 2.04 -5.86
CA GLN A 57 4.75 2.14 -6.76
C GLN A 57 4.33 3.59 -7.03
N VAL A 58 4.33 4.42 -5.99
CA VAL A 58 4.01 5.85 -6.11
C VAL A 58 5.05 6.56 -6.98
N MET A 59 6.35 6.33 -6.74
CA MET A 59 7.43 6.95 -7.53
C MET A 59 7.38 6.53 -9.00
N ILE A 60 7.18 5.25 -9.29
CA ILE A 60 7.04 4.73 -10.66
C ILE A 60 5.83 5.35 -11.34
N GLY A 61 4.69 5.48 -10.64
CA GLY A 61 3.51 6.12 -11.20
C GLY A 61 3.73 7.60 -11.52
N ILE A 62 4.34 8.37 -10.60
CA ILE A 62 4.71 9.77 -10.85
C ILE A 62 5.58 9.87 -12.10
N LYS A 63 6.58 9.00 -12.24
CA LYS A 63 7.46 9.00 -13.41
C LYS A 63 6.70 8.71 -14.72
N LEU A 64 5.78 7.75 -14.72
CA LEU A 64 4.95 7.47 -15.89
C LEU A 64 4.03 8.64 -16.26
N LEU A 65 3.52 9.36 -15.26
CA LEU A 65 2.74 10.58 -15.46
C LEU A 65 3.59 11.70 -16.10
N ASP A 66 4.84 11.83 -15.69
CA ASP A 66 5.81 12.78 -16.29
C ASP A 66 6.16 12.38 -17.73
N GLN A 67 6.08 11.09 -18.07
CA GLN A 67 6.21 10.56 -19.44
C GLN A 67 4.93 10.71 -20.28
N GLY A 68 3.91 11.41 -19.79
CA GLY A 68 2.69 11.73 -20.53
C GLY A 68 1.58 10.68 -20.43
N MET A 69 1.71 9.68 -19.56
CA MET A 69 0.66 8.67 -19.37
C MET A 69 -0.49 9.22 -18.53
N GLY A 70 -1.46 9.88 -19.17
CA GLY A 70 -2.84 10.07 -18.70
C GLY A 70 -3.05 10.76 -17.34
N THR A 71 -3.48 12.02 -17.33
CA THR A 71 -3.76 12.81 -16.12
C THR A 71 -4.81 12.20 -15.18
N LEU A 72 -5.75 11.40 -15.69
CA LEU A 72 -6.77 10.74 -14.87
C LEU A 72 -6.19 9.68 -13.93
N GLN A 73 -5.08 9.03 -14.32
CA GLN A 73 -4.36 8.07 -13.47
C GLN A 73 -3.75 8.75 -12.24
N LYS A 74 -3.50 10.06 -12.27
CA LYS A 74 -2.98 10.83 -11.13
C LYS A 74 -3.85 10.68 -9.89
N TYR A 75 -5.17 10.80 -10.05
CA TYR A 75 -6.10 10.76 -8.92
C TYR A 75 -6.16 9.37 -8.28
N VAL A 76 -6.15 8.32 -9.10
CA VAL A 76 -6.09 6.93 -8.63
C VAL A 76 -4.79 6.68 -7.86
N HIS A 77 -3.68 7.24 -8.35
CA HIS A 77 -2.37 7.08 -7.73
C HIS A 77 -2.21 7.84 -6.41
N TYR A 78 -2.65 9.10 -6.36
CA TYR A 78 -2.57 9.91 -5.15
C TYR A 78 -3.54 9.43 -4.08
N ILE A 79 -4.80 9.17 -4.43
CA ILE A 79 -5.81 8.79 -3.43
C ILE A 79 -5.60 7.34 -3.00
N GLY A 80 -5.42 6.43 -3.97
CA GLY A 80 -5.25 5.01 -3.70
C GLY A 80 -3.88 4.69 -3.08
N GLY A 81 -2.79 5.00 -3.79
CA GLY A 81 -1.43 4.66 -3.37
C GLY A 81 -0.95 5.42 -2.14
N ALA A 82 -1.04 6.76 -2.16
CA ALA A 82 -0.59 7.56 -1.01
C ALA A 82 -1.55 7.44 0.19
N GLY A 83 -2.86 7.28 -0.05
CA GLY A 83 -3.82 6.99 1.02
C GLY A 83 -3.53 5.66 1.73
N ALA A 84 -3.25 4.60 0.95
CA ALA A 84 -2.85 3.30 1.50
C ALA A 84 -1.57 3.39 2.35
N LEU A 85 -0.57 4.13 1.88
CA LEU A 85 0.67 4.39 2.62
C LEU A 85 0.42 5.18 3.90
N GLY A 86 -0.37 6.25 3.80
CA GLY A 86 -0.75 7.11 4.92
C GLY A 86 -1.44 6.33 6.05
N LEU A 87 -2.33 5.39 5.71
CA LEU A 87 -2.98 4.51 6.69
C LEU A 87 -1.99 3.61 7.43
N LEU A 88 -1.02 3.01 6.72
CA LEU A 88 -0.01 2.17 7.35
C LEU A 88 0.96 2.98 8.22
N VAL A 89 1.27 4.22 7.83
CA VAL A 89 2.07 5.14 8.65
C VAL A 89 1.27 5.58 9.87
N LEU A 90 -0.01 5.95 9.71
CA LEU A 90 -0.91 6.39 10.77
C LEU A 90 -0.93 5.42 11.95
N TYR A 91 -0.84 4.12 11.69
CA TYR A 91 -0.70 3.10 12.73
C TYR A 91 0.31 3.48 13.82
N TYR A 92 1.47 4.01 13.45
CA TYR A 92 2.58 4.35 14.34
C TYR A 92 2.31 5.61 15.18
N TRP A 93 1.27 6.37 14.83
CA TRP A 93 0.82 7.58 15.54
C TRP A 93 -0.40 7.31 16.42
N LEU A 94 -1.06 6.15 16.29
CA LEU A 94 -2.21 5.80 17.11
C LEU A 94 -1.81 5.48 18.57
N PRO A 95 -2.63 5.85 19.57
CA PRO A 95 -2.34 5.59 20.97
C PRO A 95 -2.29 4.08 21.28
N LYS A 96 -1.23 3.64 21.95
CA LYS A 96 -0.97 2.23 22.29
C LYS A 96 -1.36 1.95 23.74
N THR A 97 -2.65 1.70 23.96
CA THR A 97 -3.20 1.46 25.31
C THR A 97 -2.95 0.05 25.84
N SER A 98 -2.79 -0.94 24.95
CA SER A 98 -2.41 -2.32 25.28
C SER A 98 -1.89 -3.06 24.04
N GLU A 99 -1.22 -4.20 24.23
CA GLU A 99 -0.74 -5.03 23.11
C GLU A 99 -1.90 -5.49 22.20
N GLN A 100 -3.02 -5.90 22.81
CA GLN A 100 -4.19 -6.35 22.06
C GLN A 100 -4.88 -5.20 21.32
N SER A 101 -4.96 -4.02 21.94
CA SER A 101 -5.47 -2.80 21.30
C SER A 101 -4.60 -2.44 20.09
N SER A 102 -3.27 -2.46 20.27
CA SER A 102 -2.30 -2.22 19.20
C SER A 102 -2.47 -3.19 18.03
N ALA A 103 -2.63 -4.49 18.31
CA ALA A 103 -2.86 -5.51 17.28
C ALA A 103 -4.17 -5.29 16.50
N ARG A 104 -5.26 -4.90 17.18
CA ARG A 104 -6.54 -4.59 16.54
C ARG A 104 -6.47 -3.33 15.68
N GLN A 105 -5.78 -2.30 16.16
CA GLN A 105 -5.51 -1.08 15.38
C GLN A 105 -4.70 -1.41 14.12
N ALA A 106 -3.65 -2.22 14.25
CA ALA A 106 -2.83 -2.67 13.12
C ALA A 106 -3.65 -3.43 12.08
N LEU A 107 -4.55 -4.31 12.54
CA LEU A 107 -5.48 -4.99 11.64
C LEU A 107 -6.38 -3.99 10.91
N GLY A 108 -7.03 -3.08 11.64
CA GLY A 108 -7.93 -2.08 11.07
C GLY A 108 -7.28 -1.23 9.98
N VAL A 109 -6.11 -0.65 10.26
CA VAL A 109 -5.37 0.15 9.27
C VAL A 109 -4.84 -0.67 8.10
N SER A 110 -4.43 -1.94 8.32
CA SER A 110 -4.00 -2.81 7.22
C SER A 110 -5.14 -3.20 6.29
N VAL A 111 -6.35 -3.45 6.82
CA VAL A 111 -7.54 -3.74 6.02
C VAL A 111 -7.97 -2.51 5.23
N ALA A 112 -8.02 -1.35 5.88
CA ALA A 112 -8.32 -0.09 5.20
C ALA A 112 -7.30 0.21 4.08
N SER A 113 -6.01 0.00 4.35
CA SER A 113 -4.94 0.14 3.35
C SER A 113 -5.13 -0.81 2.17
N LEU A 114 -5.45 -2.09 2.43
CA LEU A 114 -5.72 -3.07 1.37
C LEU A 114 -6.91 -2.67 0.48
N VAL A 115 -7.97 -2.09 1.05
CA VAL A 115 -9.12 -1.59 0.26
C VAL A 115 -8.66 -0.49 -0.70
N PHE A 116 -7.86 0.46 -0.23
CA PHE A 116 -7.30 1.52 -1.07
C PHE A 116 -6.38 0.98 -2.17
N VAL A 117 -5.52 0.01 -1.84
CA VAL A 117 -4.67 -0.67 -2.82
C VAL A 117 -5.49 -1.40 -3.87
N ALA A 118 -6.52 -2.15 -3.46
CA ALA A 118 -7.37 -2.90 -4.39
C ALA A 118 -8.12 -1.94 -5.32
N LEU A 119 -8.70 -0.86 -4.79
CA LEU A 119 -9.32 0.18 -5.59
C LEU A 119 -8.32 0.77 -6.59
N ALA A 120 -7.12 1.14 -6.15
CA ALA A 120 -6.08 1.69 -7.02
C ALA A 120 -5.72 0.73 -8.16
N PHE A 121 -5.50 -0.55 -7.84
CA PHE A 121 -5.07 -1.55 -8.80
C PHE A 121 -6.15 -1.89 -9.82
N PHE A 122 -7.37 -2.21 -9.36
CA PHE A 122 -8.44 -2.64 -10.26
C PHE A 122 -9.05 -1.46 -11.03
N VAL A 123 -9.36 -0.35 -10.36
CA VAL A 123 -9.95 0.82 -11.02
C VAL A 123 -8.92 1.49 -11.94
N GLY A 124 -7.67 1.64 -11.48
CA GLY A 124 -6.59 2.16 -12.32
C GLY A 124 -6.35 1.28 -13.57
N GLY A 125 -6.40 -0.04 -13.40
CA GLY A 125 -6.29 -0.99 -14.51
C GLY A 125 -7.41 -0.89 -15.54
N LEU A 126 -8.64 -0.51 -15.12
CA LEU A 126 -9.75 -0.28 -16.05
C LEU A 126 -9.52 0.98 -16.90
N TYR A 127 -9.08 2.08 -16.28
CA TYR A 127 -8.78 3.32 -17.01
C TYR A 127 -7.53 3.24 -17.90
N ALA A 128 -6.57 2.38 -17.57
CA ALA A 128 -5.37 2.17 -18.39
C ALA A 128 -5.60 1.38 -19.69
N ARG A 129 -6.74 0.70 -19.80
CA ARG A 129 -7.09 -0.13 -20.97
C ARG A 129 -8.04 0.58 -21.96
N GLN A 130 -8.45 1.80 -21.65
CA GLN A 130 -9.26 2.68 -22.50
C GLN A 130 -8.35 3.67 -23.22
#